data_AF-A0A7S6WS78-F1
#
_entry.id   AF-A0A7S6WS78-F1
#
_cell.length_a   1.000
_cell.length_b   1.000
_cell.length_c   1.000
_cell.angle_alpha   90.00
_cell.angle_beta   90.00
_cell.angle_gamma   90.00
#
_symmetry.space_group_name_H-M   'P 1'
#
loop_
_entity.id
_entity.type
_entity.pdbx_description
1 polymer ?
#
loop_
_entity_poly.entity_id
_entity_poly.type
_entity_poly.pdbx_seq_one_letter_code
_entity_poly.pdbx_strand_id
1 'polypeptide(L)'
;MKKTILIAGVLVLVSAVLFTGCPDKYEEATYTKENITLKFKNTTDKTCYVEIKGKSKDVKGAASISTEGFESTIDFPAVLKTEVPNNQEKKITVKDVVTSGKTSKKTKDYYPQFQITVTDSNGTGGYKTFYSDSKDQYTGGTFYIKKNVFGFTIEFSN
;
A
#
# COMPACT_ATOMS: atom_id res chain seq x y z
N MET A 1 50.59 60.53 -14.90
CA MET A 1 50.44 59.24 -14.20
C MET A 1 49.40 58.40 -14.91
N LYS A 2 49.78 57.14 -15.23
CA LYS A 2 49.02 55.92 -15.53
C LYS A 2 47.74 55.98 -16.41
N LYS A 3 47.90 55.42 -17.61
CA LYS A 3 46.86 54.85 -18.49
C LYS A 3 46.17 53.67 -17.81
N THR A 4 44.85 53.51 -18.00
CA THR A 4 44.22 52.18 -17.92
C THR A 4 43.05 52.12 -18.89
N ILE A 5 43.25 51.36 -19.96
CA ILE A 5 42.22 50.93 -20.90
C ILE A 5 41.63 49.65 -20.30
N LEU A 6 40.31 49.62 -20.06
CA LEU A 6 39.59 48.42 -19.65
C LEU A 6 38.94 47.80 -20.89
N ILE A 7 39.63 46.81 -21.46
CA ILE A 7 39.09 45.88 -22.45
C ILE A 7 38.26 44.87 -21.64
N ALA A 8 36.94 45.05 -21.60
CA ALA A 8 36.03 44.03 -21.11
C ALA A 8 35.83 43.00 -22.22
N GLY A 9 36.57 41.88 -22.12
CA GLY A 9 36.42 40.73 -23.01
C GLY A 9 35.02 40.13 -22.88
N VAL A 10 34.35 39.99 -24.01
CA VAL A 10 33.09 39.24 -24.15
C VAL A 10 33.38 37.78 -23.80
N LEU A 11 32.87 37.34 -22.65
CA LEU A 11 32.87 35.94 -22.26
C LEU A 11 31.77 35.22 -23.06
N VAL A 12 32.15 34.57 -24.17
CA VAL A 12 31.27 33.69 -24.92
C VAL A 12 31.15 32.39 -24.14
N LEU A 13 30.09 32.27 -23.33
CA LEU A 13 29.66 31.01 -22.73
C LEU A 13 29.09 30.13 -23.85
N VAL A 14 29.92 29.26 -24.41
CA VAL A 14 29.47 28.16 -25.25
C VAL A 14 28.78 27.15 -24.33
N SER A 15 27.47 27.26 -24.21
CA SER A 15 26.65 26.22 -23.59
C SER A 15 26.66 25.00 -24.52
N ALA A 16 27.55 24.05 -24.24
CA ALA A 16 27.49 22.73 -24.82
C ALA A 16 26.18 22.07 -24.36
N VAL A 17 25.17 22.10 -25.23
CA VAL A 17 23.96 21.30 -25.06
C VAL A 17 24.37 19.85 -25.32
N LEU A 18 24.67 19.13 -24.24
CA LEU A 18 24.83 17.68 -24.28
C LEU A 18 23.43 17.07 -24.41
N PHE A 19 22.93 16.95 -25.65
CA PHE A 19 21.87 16.01 -25.98
C PHE A 19 22.45 14.58 -25.93
N THR A 20 22.61 14.03 -24.73
CA THR A 20 22.81 12.59 -24.58
C THR A 20 21.44 11.91 -24.77
N GLY A 21 21.19 11.46 -25.99
CA GLY A 21 20.04 10.63 -26.34
C GLY A 21 20.15 9.22 -25.75
N CYS A 22 19.73 9.07 -24.49
CA CYS A 22 19.12 7.84 -24.01
C CYS A 22 17.64 8.20 -23.74
N PRO A 23 16.65 7.39 -24.14
CA PRO A 23 15.29 7.63 -23.69
C PRO A 23 15.32 7.66 -22.17
N ASP A 24 14.87 8.79 -21.62
CA ASP A 24 14.95 9.11 -20.20
C ASP A 24 14.52 7.91 -19.37
N LYS A 25 15.32 7.57 -18.34
CA LYS A 25 14.78 6.76 -17.24
C LYS A 25 13.45 7.38 -16.86
N TYR A 26 12.38 6.59 -16.92
CA TYR A 26 11.06 7.07 -16.55
C TYR A 26 11.15 7.70 -15.17
N GLU A 27 10.51 8.86 -15.00
CA GLU A 27 10.41 9.50 -13.69
C GLU A 27 9.78 8.50 -12.71
N GLU A 28 10.50 8.22 -11.62
CA GLU A 28 10.00 7.33 -10.58
C GLU A 28 8.84 7.99 -9.83
N ALA A 29 7.76 7.23 -9.63
CA ALA A 29 6.60 7.71 -8.90
C ALA A 29 6.91 7.93 -7.41
N THR A 30 6.34 9.00 -6.87
CA THR A 30 6.22 9.21 -5.42
C THR A 30 4.89 8.66 -4.94
N TYR A 31 4.87 7.98 -3.78
CA TYR A 31 3.69 7.27 -3.28
C TYR A 31 3.10 7.92 -2.03
N THR A 32 1.79 8.11 -2.05
CA THR A 32 1.01 8.52 -0.88
C THR A 32 0.68 7.28 -0.06
N LYS A 33 0.96 7.35 1.25
CA LYS A 33 0.75 6.27 2.20
C LYS A 33 -0.23 6.69 3.28
N GLU A 34 -1.05 5.74 3.70
CA GLU A 34 -2.04 5.91 4.75
C GLU A 34 -1.98 4.78 5.77
N ASN A 35 -2.37 5.09 7.01
CA ASN A 35 -2.65 4.08 8.01
C ASN A 35 -4.13 3.67 7.89
N ILE A 36 -4.37 2.37 7.70
CA ILE A 36 -5.71 1.81 7.53
C ILE A 36 -6.09 1.00 8.76
N THR A 37 -7.20 1.36 9.40
CA THR A 37 -7.74 0.62 10.54
C THR A 37 -8.88 -0.30 10.10
N LEU A 38 -8.69 -1.60 10.28
CA LEU A 38 -9.69 -2.63 10.02
C LEU A 38 -10.36 -3.03 11.33
N LYS A 39 -11.68 -3.20 11.32
CA LYS A 39 -12.45 -3.65 12.49
C LYS A 39 -12.72 -5.15 12.40
N PHE A 40 -12.40 -5.87 13.46
CA PHE A 40 -12.64 -7.30 13.60
C PHE A 40 -13.64 -7.56 14.71
N LYS A 41 -14.51 -8.55 14.53
CA LYS A 41 -15.38 -9.10 15.56
C LYS A 41 -15.19 -10.60 15.64
N ASN A 42 -14.72 -11.08 16.78
CA ASN A 42 -14.62 -12.50 17.03
C ASN A 42 -15.95 -13.02 17.57
N THR A 43 -16.68 -13.81 16.78
CA THR A 43 -17.97 -14.38 17.19
C THR A 43 -17.84 -15.82 17.66
N THR A 44 -16.62 -16.27 17.97
CA THR A 44 -16.33 -17.63 18.43
C THR A 44 -16.15 -17.67 19.94
N ASP A 45 -16.12 -18.89 20.48
CA ASP A 45 -15.85 -19.14 21.90
C ASP A 45 -14.35 -19.10 22.25
N LYS A 46 -13.46 -18.99 21.26
CA LYS A 46 -12.01 -18.99 21.42
C LYS A 46 -11.42 -17.61 21.23
N THR A 47 -10.32 -17.33 21.93
CA THR A 47 -9.44 -16.23 21.56
C THR A 47 -8.77 -16.53 20.23
N CYS A 48 -8.75 -15.55 19.33
CA CYS A 48 -8.16 -15.65 18.01
C CYS A 48 -6.98 -14.67 17.88
N TYR A 49 -6.04 -15.00 17.02
CA TYR A 49 -4.91 -14.15 16.65
C TYR A 49 -5.01 -13.83 15.16
N VAL A 50 -5.03 -12.55 14.84
CA VAL A 50 -5.10 -12.03 13.47
C VAL A 50 -3.70 -11.64 13.00
N GLU A 51 -3.30 -12.15 11.84
CA GLU A 51 -2.17 -11.65 11.07
C GLU A 51 -2.69 -11.00 9.78
N ILE A 52 -2.14 -9.85 9.43
CA ILE A 52 -2.50 -9.12 8.21
C ILE A 52 -1.23 -8.90 7.40
N LYS A 53 -1.20 -9.47 6.20
CA LYS A 53 -0.23 -9.19 5.16
C LYS A 53 -0.95 -8.57 3.98
N GLY A 54 -0.22 -7.98 3.05
CA GLY A 54 -0.86 -7.50 1.84
C GLY A 54 -0.03 -6.52 1.07
N LYS A 55 -0.69 -5.96 0.07
CA LYS A 55 -0.10 -5.10 -0.93
C LYS A 55 -1.11 -4.16 -1.53
N SER A 56 -0.63 -3.03 -2.01
CA SER A 56 -1.40 -2.08 -2.80
C SER A 56 -1.18 -2.36 -4.28
N LYS A 57 -2.26 -2.50 -5.04
CA LYS A 57 -2.22 -2.83 -6.47
C LYS A 57 -2.70 -1.67 -7.32
N ASP A 58 -2.05 -1.48 -8.46
CA ASP A 58 -2.33 -0.38 -9.37
C ASP A 58 -3.60 -0.60 -10.25
N VAL A 59 -4.21 -1.77 -10.16
CA VAL A 59 -5.50 -2.12 -10.76
C VAL A 59 -6.36 -2.90 -9.76
N LYS A 60 -7.68 -2.84 -9.95
CA LYS A 60 -8.63 -3.62 -9.14
C LYS A 60 -8.53 -5.11 -9.45
N GLY A 61 -8.70 -5.95 -8.41
CA GLY A 61 -8.77 -7.40 -8.56
C GLY A 61 -7.41 -8.11 -8.67
N ALA A 62 -7.38 -9.26 -9.37
CA ALA A 62 -6.27 -10.23 -9.29
C ALA A 62 -5.12 -9.99 -10.29
N ALA A 63 -5.39 -9.45 -11.48
CA ALA A 63 -4.35 -9.11 -12.45
C ALA A 63 -3.65 -7.80 -12.07
N SER A 64 -2.43 -7.56 -12.54
CA SER A 64 -1.75 -6.26 -12.45
C SER A 64 -0.82 -6.14 -13.65
N ILE A 65 -0.79 -4.96 -14.26
CA ILE A 65 0.03 -4.66 -15.43
C ILE A 65 0.92 -3.48 -15.07
N SER A 66 2.23 -3.69 -15.06
CA SER A 66 3.18 -2.61 -14.82
C SER A 66 3.03 -1.54 -15.90
N THR A 67 2.71 -0.32 -15.48
CA THR A 67 2.77 0.87 -16.33
C THR A 67 4.10 1.59 -16.12
N GLU A 68 4.71 2.08 -17.20
CA GLU A 68 5.99 2.82 -17.17
C GLU A 68 6.04 3.86 -16.03
N GLY A 69 7.09 3.81 -15.20
CA GLY A 69 7.31 4.74 -14.07
C GLY A 69 6.55 4.41 -12.78
N PHE A 70 5.69 3.38 -12.77
CA PHE A 70 4.91 2.97 -11.59
C PHE A 70 5.12 1.49 -11.26
N GLU A 71 5.30 1.18 -9.98
CA GLU A 71 5.28 -0.19 -9.51
C GLU A 71 3.87 -0.75 -9.59
N SER A 72 3.71 -1.91 -10.22
CA SER A 72 2.40 -2.56 -10.37
C SER A 72 1.79 -2.98 -9.03
N THR A 73 2.65 -3.25 -8.05
CA THR A 73 2.30 -3.79 -6.74
C THR A 73 3.33 -3.33 -5.73
N ILE A 74 2.86 -2.86 -4.56
CA ILE A 74 3.72 -2.38 -3.47
C ILE A 74 3.28 -3.05 -2.17
N ASP A 75 4.15 -3.84 -1.55
CA ASP A 75 3.86 -4.47 -0.27
C ASP A 75 3.84 -3.44 0.88
N PHE A 76 2.96 -3.63 1.85
CA PHE A 76 2.94 -2.84 3.09
C PHE A 76 3.35 -3.70 4.30
N PRO A 77 3.85 -3.07 5.39
CA PRO A 77 4.27 -3.79 6.59
C PRO A 77 3.18 -4.73 7.14
N ALA A 78 3.59 -5.96 7.45
CA ALA A 78 2.69 -6.94 8.03
C ALA A 78 2.35 -6.60 9.49
N VAL A 79 1.11 -6.84 9.88
CA VAL A 79 0.70 -6.87 11.29
C VAL A 79 0.72 -8.31 11.76
N LEU A 80 1.55 -8.63 12.74
CA LEU A 80 1.74 -9.99 13.23
C LEU A 80 0.88 -10.25 14.48
N LYS A 81 0.19 -11.40 14.49
CA LYS A 81 -0.43 -12.03 15.68
C LYS A 81 -1.07 -11.07 16.68
N THR A 82 -2.03 -10.26 16.23
CA THR A 82 -2.82 -9.40 17.12
C THR A 82 -3.98 -10.19 17.72
N GLU A 83 -4.08 -10.20 19.06
CA GLU A 83 -5.16 -10.88 19.76
C GLU A 83 -6.52 -10.20 19.56
N VAL A 84 -7.53 -11.00 19.27
CA VAL A 84 -8.95 -10.65 19.24
C VAL A 84 -9.69 -11.60 20.19
N PRO A 85 -9.97 -11.18 21.43
CA PRO A 85 -10.62 -12.03 22.43
C PRO A 85 -11.99 -12.54 21.96
N ASN A 86 -12.42 -13.66 22.53
CA ASN A 86 -13.72 -14.27 22.22
C ASN A 86 -14.87 -13.28 22.47
N ASN A 87 -15.85 -13.26 21.57
CA ASN A 87 -17.03 -12.38 21.65
C ASN A 87 -16.71 -10.87 21.75
N GLN A 88 -15.51 -10.44 21.36
CA GLN A 88 -15.10 -9.04 21.40
C GLN A 88 -14.80 -8.46 20.02
N GLU A 89 -14.81 -7.12 19.97
CA GLU A 89 -14.38 -6.34 18.82
C GLU A 89 -12.98 -5.79 19.03
N LYS A 90 -12.17 -5.78 17.97
CA LYS A 90 -10.82 -5.21 17.98
C LYS A 90 -10.58 -4.44 16.69
N LYS A 91 -9.99 -3.25 16.83
CA LYS A 91 -9.46 -2.48 15.70
C LYS A 91 -7.98 -2.79 15.54
N ILE A 92 -7.56 -3.06 14.30
CA ILE A 92 -6.18 -3.36 13.96
C ILE A 92 -5.74 -2.39 12.85
N THR A 93 -4.63 -1.70 13.07
CA THR A 93 -4.12 -0.71 12.11
C THR A 93 -2.96 -1.30 11.30
N VAL A 94 -3.13 -1.31 9.98
CA VAL A 94 -2.08 -1.58 9.00
C VAL A 94 -1.44 -0.24 8.62
N LYS A 95 -0.12 -0.17 8.70
CA LYS A 95 0.62 1.07 8.43
C LYS A 95 1.08 1.14 6.97
N ASP A 96 1.39 2.35 6.53
CA ASP A 96 2.12 2.61 5.28
C ASP A 96 1.48 2.00 4.01
N VAL A 97 0.16 1.89 3.98
CA VAL A 97 -0.56 1.36 2.83
C VAL A 97 -0.60 2.41 1.73
N VAL A 98 -0.08 2.06 0.54
CA VAL A 98 -0.08 2.99 -0.60
C VAL A 98 -1.50 3.13 -1.17
N THR A 99 -1.99 4.36 -1.28
CA THR A 99 -3.33 4.66 -1.83
C THR A 99 -3.29 5.38 -3.17
N SER A 100 -2.17 6.06 -3.49
CA SER A 100 -1.93 6.64 -4.81
C SER A 100 -0.44 6.80 -5.12
N GLY A 101 -0.09 6.82 -6.40
CA GLY A 101 1.24 7.19 -6.90
C GLY A 101 1.17 8.39 -7.84
N LYS A 102 2.22 9.21 -7.88
CA LYS A 102 2.30 10.42 -8.71
C LYS A 102 3.68 10.62 -9.33
N THR A 103 3.69 10.97 -10.61
CA THR A 103 4.82 11.58 -11.35
C THR A 103 4.44 13.00 -11.78
N SER A 104 5.35 13.74 -12.40
CA SER A 104 5.05 15.07 -12.98
C SER A 104 3.93 15.03 -14.02
N LYS A 105 3.71 13.88 -14.68
CA LYS A 105 2.77 13.72 -15.80
C LYS A 105 1.46 13.03 -15.43
N LYS A 106 1.45 12.17 -14.40
CA LYS A 106 0.31 11.27 -14.11
C LYS A 106 0.13 11.02 -12.61
N THR A 107 -1.11 10.79 -12.22
CA THR A 107 -1.50 10.26 -10.90
C THR A 107 -2.25 8.96 -11.11
N LYS A 108 -2.04 7.98 -10.23
CA LYS A 108 -2.68 6.66 -10.27
C LYS A 108 -3.17 6.25 -8.90
N ASP A 109 -4.37 5.72 -8.83
CA ASP A 109 -4.91 5.13 -7.60
C ASP A 109 -4.35 3.72 -7.37
N TYR A 110 -4.21 3.37 -6.10
CA TYR A 110 -3.84 2.03 -5.67
C TYR A 110 -4.92 1.43 -4.77
N TYR A 111 -5.14 0.14 -4.97
CA TYR A 111 -6.20 -0.64 -4.33
C TYR A 111 -5.58 -1.64 -3.35
N PRO A 112 -5.79 -1.45 -2.03
CA PRO A 112 -5.26 -2.36 -1.04
C PRO A 112 -5.87 -3.76 -1.14
N GLN A 113 -5.01 -4.77 -1.12
CA GLN A 113 -5.36 -6.16 -0.95
C GLN A 113 -4.85 -6.63 0.41
N PHE A 114 -5.75 -7.03 1.30
CA PHE A 114 -5.42 -7.56 2.63
C PHE A 114 -5.57 -9.07 2.63
N GLN A 115 -4.49 -9.78 2.91
CA GLN A 115 -4.53 -11.19 3.30
C GLN A 115 -4.62 -11.26 4.82
N ILE A 116 -5.77 -11.71 5.30
CA ILE A 116 -6.09 -11.85 6.71
C ILE A 116 -5.99 -13.33 7.04
N THR A 117 -5.10 -13.66 7.97
CA THR A 117 -5.00 -15.01 8.54
C THR A 117 -5.47 -14.96 9.98
N VAL A 118 -6.28 -15.93 10.38
CA VAL A 118 -6.74 -16.12 11.76
C VAL A 118 -6.25 -17.47 12.26
N THR A 119 -5.72 -17.50 13.48
CA THR A 119 -5.35 -18.73 14.17
C THR A 119 -5.84 -18.72 15.61
N ASP A 120 -6.14 -19.89 16.19
CA ASP A 120 -6.27 -20.03 17.65
C ASP A 120 -4.96 -20.51 18.31
N SER A 121 -4.99 -20.66 19.64
CA SER A 121 -3.85 -21.16 20.42
C SER A 121 -3.44 -22.59 20.07
N ASN A 122 -4.34 -23.37 19.45
CA ASN A 122 -4.10 -24.76 19.08
C ASN A 122 -3.58 -24.89 17.64
N GLY A 123 -3.37 -23.76 16.94
CA GLY A 123 -2.90 -23.73 15.56
C GLY A 123 -3.99 -23.98 14.53
N THR A 124 -5.27 -24.07 14.93
CA THR A 124 -6.38 -24.13 13.95
C THR A 124 -6.45 -22.80 13.23
N GLY A 125 -6.39 -22.85 11.90
CA GLY A 125 -6.25 -21.67 11.05
C GLY A 125 -7.41 -21.43 10.10
N GLY A 126 -7.44 -20.23 9.53
CA GLY A 126 -8.27 -19.82 8.41
C GLY A 126 -7.69 -18.58 7.77
N TYR A 127 -8.00 -18.34 6.50
CA TYR A 127 -7.56 -17.12 5.82
C TYR A 127 -8.61 -16.57 4.86
N LYS A 128 -8.51 -15.28 4.58
CA LYS A 128 -9.30 -14.57 3.57
C LYS A 128 -8.44 -13.51 2.90
N THR A 129 -8.53 -13.43 1.58
CA THR A 129 -8.06 -12.27 0.84
C THR A 129 -9.22 -11.32 0.62
N PHE A 130 -9.04 -10.06 1.03
CA PHE A 130 -9.99 -8.98 0.82
C PHE A 130 -9.39 -7.97 -0.16
N TYR A 131 -10.10 -7.75 -1.28
CA TYR A 131 -9.75 -6.73 -2.26
C TYR A 131 -10.61 -5.50 -1.97
N SER A 132 -9.97 -4.39 -1.65
CA SER A 132 -10.66 -3.12 -1.45
C SER A 132 -10.84 -2.41 -2.78
N ASP A 133 -12.08 -2.15 -3.17
CA ASP A 133 -12.40 -1.32 -4.33
C ASP A 133 -12.45 0.17 -4.00
N SER A 134 -12.64 0.53 -2.74
CA SER A 134 -12.73 1.91 -2.26
C SER A 134 -12.43 2.04 -0.77
N LYS A 135 -12.03 3.24 -0.35
CA LYS A 135 -11.72 3.54 1.06
C LYS A 135 -12.89 3.28 1.99
N ASP A 136 -14.10 3.60 1.57
CA ASP A 136 -15.31 3.51 2.39
C ASP A 136 -15.69 2.07 2.74
N GLN A 137 -15.30 1.09 1.91
CA GLN A 137 -15.53 -0.32 2.22
C GLN A 137 -14.83 -0.68 3.52
N TYR A 138 -13.51 -0.56 3.61
CA TYR A 138 -12.78 -1.06 4.77
C TYR A 138 -12.84 -0.14 6.01
N THR A 139 -13.21 1.14 5.86
CA THR A 139 -13.39 2.06 7.00
C THR A 139 -14.76 1.92 7.67
N GLY A 140 -15.80 1.57 6.91
CA GLY A 140 -17.16 1.35 7.43
C GLY A 140 -17.43 -0.10 7.88
N GLY A 141 -16.75 -1.07 7.27
CA GLY A 141 -17.05 -2.49 7.45
C GLY A 141 -16.46 -3.17 8.69
N THR A 142 -16.82 -4.44 8.85
CA THR A 142 -16.39 -5.33 9.92
C THR A 142 -16.03 -6.69 9.36
N PHE A 143 -14.87 -7.22 9.77
CA PHE A 143 -14.47 -8.61 9.54
C PHE A 143 -14.94 -9.49 10.70
N TYR A 144 -15.87 -10.38 10.42
CA TYR A 144 -16.39 -11.35 11.39
C TYR A 144 -15.59 -12.63 11.32
N ILE A 145 -14.95 -12.99 12.43
CA ILE A 145 -14.25 -14.26 12.61
C ILE A 145 -15.27 -15.28 13.12
N LYS A 146 -15.50 -16.32 12.33
CA LYS A 146 -16.41 -17.42 12.63
C LYS A 146 -15.64 -18.74 12.64
N LYS A 147 -16.20 -19.75 13.33
CA LYS A 147 -15.66 -21.11 13.34
C LYS A 147 -16.62 -22.04 12.62
N ASN A 148 -16.08 -22.91 11.77
CA ASN A 148 -16.80 -24.01 11.14
C ASN A 148 -16.07 -25.34 11.40
N VAL A 149 -16.57 -26.43 10.82
CA VAL A 149 -15.99 -27.78 10.99
C VAL A 149 -14.55 -27.91 10.44
N PHE A 150 -14.11 -27.01 9.57
CA PHE A 150 -12.79 -27.05 8.93
C PHE A 150 -11.79 -26.05 9.52
N GLY A 151 -12.21 -25.17 10.42
CA GLY A 151 -11.36 -24.15 11.03
C GLY A 151 -12.06 -22.80 11.15
N PHE A 152 -11.35 -21.73 10.81
CA PHE A 152 -11.90 -20.38 10.86
C PHE A 152 -12.31 -19.87 9.48
N THR A 153 -13.42 -19.13 9.43
CA THR A 153 -13.81 -18.32 8.27
C THR A 153 -13.83 -16.86 8.65
N ILE A 154 -13.55 -16.01 7.66
CA ILE A 154 -13.61 -14.56 7.81
C ILE A 154 -14.64 -14.04 6.81
N GLU A 155 -15.69 -13.43 7.35
CA GLU A 155 -16.73 -12.78 6.57
C GLU A 155 -16.62 -11.26 6.71
N PHE A 156 -17.04 -10.52 5.69
CA PHE A 156 -16.98 -9.07 5.71
C PHE A 156 -18.39 -8.51 5.48
N SER A 157 -18.81 -7.56 6.31
CA SER A 157 -20.05 -6.81 6.13
C SER A 157 -19.82 -5.33 6.41
N ASN A 158 -20.44 -4.51 5.57
CA ASN A 158 -20.70 -3.10 5.89
C ASN A 158 -21.98 -2.96 6.71
#